data_AF-A0A7X9G0Z3-F1
#
_entry.id   AF-A0A7X9G0Z3-F1
#
_cell.length_a   1.000
_cell.length_b   1.000
_cell.length_c   1.000
_cell.angle_alpha   90.00
_cell.angle_beta   90.00
_cell.angle_gamma   90.00
#
_symmetry.space_group_name_H-M   'P 1'
#
loop_
_entity.id
_entity.type
_entity.pdbx_description
1 polymer ?
#
loop_
_entity_poly.entity_id
_entity_poly.type
_entity_poly.pdbx_seq_one_letter_code
_entity_poly.pdbx_strand_id
1 'polypeptide(L)' 'SIDADLVVLAVGHEQDNTLHRLIKDAYITPELHLLGDAAHTGMIMHAVRAGYRTGLSI' A
#
# COMPACT_ATOMS: atom_id res chain seq x y z
N SER A 1 24.98 20.85 17.87
CA SER A 1 23.65 20.29 18.17
C SER A 1 22.61 21.15 17.47
N ILE A 2 21.50 20.57 17.07
CA ILE A 2 20.32 21.36 16.68
C ILE A 2 19.45 21.45 17.93
N ASP A 3 19.15 22.67 18.36
CA ASP A 3 18.21 22.92 19.46
C ASP A 3 16.79 22.89 18.87
N ALA A 4 15.92 22.03 19.42
CA ALA A 4 14.58 21.81 18.91
C ALA A 4 13.63 21.32 20.01
N ASP A 5 12.49 21.99 20.15
CA ASP A 5 11.42 21.61 21.09
C ASP A 5 10.67 20.34 20.61
N LEU A 6 10.67 20.08 19.30
CA LEU A 6 10.05 18.91 18.68
C LEU A 6 10.83 18.50 17.42
N VAL A 7 10.98 17.20 17.23
CA VAL A 7 11.50 16.62 15.99
C VAL A 7 10.44 15.69 15.39
N VAL A 8 10.11 15.93 14.12
CA VAL A 8 9.20 15.08 13.34
C VAL A 8 10.00 14.29 12.32
N LEU A 9 9.91 12.96 12.39
CA LEU A 9 10.58 12.05 11.46
C LEU A 9 9.60 11.61 10.37
N ALA A 10 9.52 12.38 9.29
CA ALA A 10 8.73 12.05 8.09
C ALA A 10 9.60 11.30 7.06
N VAL A 11 10.12 10.13 7.44
CA VAL A 11 11.15 9.40 6.66
C VAL A 11 10.57 8.43 5.63
N GLY A 12 9.26 8.23 5.60
CA GLY A 12 8.60 7.35 4.65
C GLY A 12 7.33 6.73 5.22
N HIS A 13 6.87 5.68 4.53
CA HIS A 13 5.66 4.94 4.86
C HIS A 13 5.93 3.44 4.74
N GLU A 14 5.16 2.64 5.46
CA GLU A 14 5.12 1.19 5.31
C GLU A 14 3.81 0.76 4.64
N GLN A 15 3.86 -0.37 3.96
CA GLN A 15 2.69 -0.98 3.34
C GLN A 15 1.77 -1.57 4.42
N ASP A 16 0.50 -1.19 4.44
CA ASP A 16 -0.51 -1.91 5.21
C ASP A 16 -1.25 -2.91 4.33
N ASN A 17 -0.87 -4.19 4.44
CA ASN A 17 -1.46 -5.30 3.69
C ASN A 17 -2.00 -6.40 4.60
N THR A 18 -2.31 -6.08 5.85
CA THR A 18 -2.69 -7.06 6.88
C THR A 18 -3.93 -7.87 6.50
N LEU A 19 -5.00 -7.19 6.07
CA LEU A 19 -6.23 -7.85 5.63
C LEU A 19 -6.00 -8.75 4.41
N HIS A 20 -5.21 -8.28 3.45
CA HIS A 20 -4.90 -9.06 2.25
C HIS A 20 -4.17 -10.36 2.61
N ARG A 21 -3.19 -10.31 3.52
CA ARG A 21 -2.51 -11.52 4.02
C ARG A 21 -3.48 -12.50 4.68
N LEU A 22 -4.35 -12.01 5.57
CA LEU A 22 -5.36 -12.85 6.23
C LEU A 22 -6.29 -13.56 5.22
N ILE A 23 -6.78 -12.84 4.21
CA ILE A 23 -7.67 -13.40 3.17
C ILE A 23 -6.91 -14.43 2.33
N LYS A 24 -5.67 -14.11 1.94
CA LYS A 24 -4.80 -15.00 1.15
C LYS A 24 -4.49 -16.30 1.89
N ASP A 25 -4.08 -16.19 3.16
CA ASP A 25 -3.67 -17.35 3.96
C ASP A 25 -4.85 -18.26 4.31
N ALA A 26 -6.05 -17.70 4.41
CA ALA A 26 -7.30 -18.45 4.63
C ALA A 26 -7.94 -18.97 3.33
N TYR A 27 -7.35 -18.70 2.15
CA TYR A 27 -7.88 -19.12 0.85
C TYR A 27 -9.38 -18.78 0.64
N ILE A 28 -9.83 -17.60 1.08
CA ILE A 28 -11.26 -17.24 1.14
C ILE A 28 -11.87 -17.02 -0.25
N THR A 29 -11.07 -16.58 -1.24
CA THR A 29 -11.53 -16.23 -2.59
C THR A 29 -10.57 -16.77 -3.64
N PRO A 30 -11.07 -17.20 -4.82
CA PRO A 30 -10.21 -17.65 -5.91
C PRO A 30 -9.38 -16.51 -6.53
N GLU A 31 -9.82 -15.27 -6.38
CA GLU A 31 -9.17 -14.09 -6.92
C GLU A 31 -9.08 -12.99 -5.86
N LEU A 32 -7.87 -12.44 -5.67
CA LEU A 32 -7.57 -11.40 -4.71
C LEU A 32 -6.48 -10.48 -5.27
N HIS A 33 -6.75 -9.18 -5.29
CA HIS A 33 -5.83 -8.16 -5.79
C HIS A 33 -5.41 -7.21 -4.67
N LEU A 34 -4.12 -6.87 -4.63
CA LEU A 34 -3.56 -5.84 -3.75
C LEU A 34 -3.08 -4.67 -4.60
N LEU A 35 -3.59 -3.47 -4.35
CA LEU A 35 -3.34 -2.27 -5.15
C LEU A 35 -2.95 -1.07 -4.28
N GLY A 36 -2.43 -0.03 -4.93
CA GLY A 36 -2.07 1.22 -4.27
C GLY A 36 -0.90 1.06 -3.29
N ASP A 37 -0.85 1.94 -2.30
CA ASP A 37 0.25 1.98 -1.34
C ASP A 37 0.34 0.73 -0.45
N ALA A 38 -0.77 0.00 -0.30
CA ALA A 38 -0.79 -1.31 0.35
C ALA A 38 0.04 -2.37 -0.42
N ALA A 39 0.17 -2.24 -1.75
CA ALA A 39 1.04 -3.07 -2.58
C ALA A 39 2.43 -2.48 -2.77
N HIS A 40 2.54 -1.15 -2.91
CA HIS A 40 3.79 -0.43 -3.11
C HIS A 40 3.62 1.05 -2.80
N THR A 41 4.30 1.54 -1.76
CA THR A 41 4.27 2.96 -1.38
C THR A 41 4.87 3.83 -2.47
N GLY A 42 4.21 4.93 -2.82
CA GLY A 42 4.79 5.89 -3.75
C GLY A 42 3.95 7.14 -3.94
N MET A 43 4.15 7.78 -5.10
CA MET A 43 3.32 8.91 -5.49
C MET A 43 1.89 8.46 -5.76
N ILE A 44 0.91 9.33 -5.49
CA ILE A 44 -0.52 9.06 -5.75
C ILE A 44 -0.81 8.54 -7.17
N MET A 45 -0.02 8.98 -8.16
CA MET A 45 -0.10 8.52 -9.55
C MET A 45 0.09 7.00 -9.69
N HIS A 46 0.89 6.36 -8.82
CA HIS A 46 1.10 4.92 -8.83
C HIS A 46 -0.17 4.18 -8.39
N ALA A 47 -0.86 4.66 -7.36
CA ALA A 47 -2.13 4.09 -6.91
C ALA A 47 -3.21 4.19 -7.99
N VAL A 48 -3.32 5.35 -8.66
CA VAL A 48 -4.24 5.55 -9.78
C VAL A 48 -3.94 4.58 -10.94
N ARG A 49 -2.67 4.48 -11.34
CA ARG A 49 -2.26 3.56 -12.42
C ARG A 49 -2.46 2.10 -12.07
N ALA A 50 -2.24 1.71 -10.81
CA ALA A 50 -2.49 0.34 -10.35
C ALA A 50 -3.97 -0.01 -10.49
N GLY A 51 -4.88 0.86 -10.00
CA GLY A 51 -6.32 0.67 -10.17
C GLY A 51 -6.75 0.57 -11.63
N TYR A 52 -6.27 1.48 -12.48
CA TYR A 52 -6.59 1.46 -13.91
C TYR A 52 -6.11 0.18 -14.61
N ARG A 53 -4.86 -0.24 -14.37
CA ARG A 53 -4.30 -1.44 -15.00
C ARG A 53 -5.03 -2.71 -14.57
N THR A 54 -5.35 -2.83 -13.29
CA THR A 54 -6.10 -3.97 -12.78
C THR A 54 -7.51 -4.01 -13.35
N GLY A 55 -8.19 -2.86 -13.47
CA GLY A 55 -9.49 -2.78 -14.13
C GLY A 55 -9.48 -3.15 -15.62
N LEU A 56 -8.32 -3.09 -16.30
CA LEU A 56 -8.17 -3.55 -17.68
C LEU A 56 -7.83 -5.04 -17.80
N SER A 57 -7.34 -5.66 -16.72
CA SER A 57 -6.87 -7.05 -16.72
C SER A 57 -7.87 -8.06 -16.16
N ILE A 58 -8.99 -7.57 -15.63
CA ILE A 58 -10.14 -8.36 -15.13
C ILE A 58 -11.23 -8.27 -16.20
#